data_AF-A0A9Q7XAN2-F1
#
_entry.id   AF-A0A9Q7XAN2-F1
#
_cell.length_a   1.000
_cell.length_b   1.000
_cell.length_c   1.000
_cell.angle_alpha   90.00
_cell.angle_beta   90.00
_cell.angle_gamma   90.00
#
_symmetry.space_group_name_H-M   'P 1'
#
loop_
_entity.id
_entity.type
_entity.pdbx_description
1 polymer ?
#
loop_
_entity_poly.entity_id
_entity_poly.type
_entity_poly.pdbx_seq_one_letter_code
_entity_poly.pdbx_strand_id
1 'polypeptide(L)'
;MPHTRLDEKKSQDASQQNDDEQATAGSKRKETDLTHDENKSQDDNDDRAKSRKTETNDEQQDQKQYDSSMKQQGGNGEAVAAEPVKLSNARQKVDNKLKGDDIEINKGEPGSHDKKSEVPWHVSEKGLVYFFYRPKVRSADKAESNSTESLDHVQNTFMLLVPRASESDTAPAKGSKKEANEDDKRKPPNPTAYRLVSLGKKRMPSPDAALKAGKEPGGIGGRHSEAIWATVADIGADLNNAAKGMGEERYSTKTRGDRIKPPARPAGRGHYAMSIKKTDPPSSREVCLTYHLSHPSSNDFGQVQEELGLHPSSSVLMQMRNPTLAPTGPEAPPAGLPEDKRAILTKDELQENFGGNVSKKGKRYARPEEPSLLDRSGVELLLIKREQQEDDGLKGLGDEQSEALAKLAKEDSEKLSDDAILKELKLSSKDVEVDALSGDWI
;
A
#
# COMPACT_ATOMS: atom_id res chain seq x y z
N MET A 1 -67.72 10.52 35.16
CA MET A 1 -68.93 10.49 36.02
C MET A 1 -70.11 10.85 35.15
N PRO A 2 -71.29 10.20 35.28
CA PRO A 2 -71.66 9.08 36.18
C PRO A 2 -71.21 7.70 35.62
N HIS A 3 -71.49 6.51 36.18
CA HIS A 3 -71.67 6.08 37.60
C HIS A 3 -71.20 4.60 37.74
N THR A 4 -70.81 4.18 38.95
CA THR A 4 -70.49 2.78 39.36
C THR A 4 -71.78 1.97 39.67
N ARG A 5 -71.84 0.62 39.69
CA ARG A 5 -71.05 -0.41 40.42
C ARG A 5 -71.20 -1.80 39.72
N LEU A 6 -70.18 -2.69 39.67
CA LEU A 6 -69.79 -3.77 40.63
C LEU A 6 -70.86 -4.90 40.79
N ASP A 7 -70.58 -6.21 40.96
CA ASP A 7 -69.40 -7.07 41.34
C ASP A 7 -69.62 -8.51 40.73
N GLU A 8 -68.71 -9.50 40.58
CA GLU A 8 -67.23 -9.64 40.62
C GLU A 8 -66.75 -11.03 40.05
N LYS A 9 -65.42 -11.21 39.85
CA LYS A 9 -64.55 -12.45 39.86
C LYS A 9 -64.85 -13.71 38.99
N LYS A 10 -63.89 -14.33 38.25
CA LYS A 10 -62.60 -15.08 38.56
C LYS A 10 -62.85 -16.58 38.93
N SER A 11 -62.04 -17.61 38.63
CA SER A 11 -60.67 -17.78 38.05
C SER A 11 -60.42 -19.23 37.55
N GLN A 12 -59.41 -19.45 36.68
CA GLN A 12 -58.43 -20.58 36.57
C GLN A 12 -58.91 -22.07 36.59
N ASP A 13 -58.50 -23.04 35.77
CA ASP A 13 -57.27 -23.38 34.98
C ASP A 13 -56.44 -24.54 35.62
N ALA A 14 -56.25 -25.66 34.89
CA ALA A 14 -55.64 -26.93 35.33
C ALA A 14 -55.28 -27.89 34.16
N SER A 15 -54.54 -29.00 34.43
CA SER A 15 -53.77 -29.78 33.43
C SER A 15 -53.92 -31.32 33.48
N GLN A 16 -53.44 -32.04 32.44
CA GLN A 16 -53.07 -33.48 32.41
C GLN A 16 -54.26 -34.50 32.45
N GLN A 17 -54.18 -35.80 32.07
CA GLN A 17 -53.14 -36.68 31.48
C GLN A 17 -53.74 -37.95 30.80
N ASN A 18 -53.01 -38.57 29.84
CA ASN A 18 -52.92 -40.02 29.48
C ASN A 18 -54.18 -40.91 29.18
N ASP A 19 -54.16 -42.23 28.83
CA ASP A 19 -53.14 -43.33 28.80
C ASP A 19 -53.24 -44.29 27.56
N ASP A 20 -52.10 -44.95 27.24
CA ASP A 20 -51.81 -46.31 26.67
C ASP A 20 -52.58 -46.94 25.46
N GLU A 21 -51.98 -47.83 24.63
CA GLU A 21 -50.62 -48.44 24.54
C GLU A 21 -50.10 -48.35 23.05
N GLN A 22 -49.28 -49.18 22.37
CA GLN A 22 -48.66 -50.50 22.59
C GLN A 22 -47.25 -50.63 21.93
N ALA A 23 -46.45 -51.62 22.37
CA ALA A 23 -45.10 -51.95 21.88
C ALA A 23 -45.03 -52.38 20.39
N THR A 24 -43.91 -52.28 19.64
CA THR A 24 -42.56 -52.87 19.87
C THR A 24 -41.52 -52.31 18.85
N ALA A 25 -40.20 -52.54 18.90
CA ALA A 25 -39.23 -52.68 20.00
C ALA A 25 -37.76 -52.78 19.45
N GLY A 26 -36.78 -52.15 20.12
CA GLY A 26 -35.33 -52.39 19.93
C GLY A 26 -34.59 -51.51 18.89
N SER A 27 -33.28 -51.25 19.00
CA SER A 27 -32.35 -51.50 20.12
C SER A 27 -31.09 -50.60 20.03
N LYS A 28 -30.55 -50.13 21.16
CA LYS A 28 -29.24 -49.46 21.25
C LYS A 28 -28.53 -49.78 22.59
N ARG A 29 -27.26 -50.14 22.50
CA ARG A 29 -26.26 -50.34 23.58
C ARG A 29 -24.86 -50.20 22.92
N LYS A 30 -23.76 -49.94 23.61
CA LYS A 30 -23.52 -49.88 25.07
C LYS A 30 -22.40 -48.88 25.38
N GLU A 31 -22.36 -48.41 26.62
CA GLU A 31 -21.20 -47.80 27.29
C GLU A 31 -20.68 -48.79 28.36
N THR A 32 -19.45 -48.63 28.83
CA THR A 32 -18.95 -49.33 30.04
C THR A 32 -17.99 -48.44 30.83
N ASP A 33 -18.32 -48.29 32.10
CA ASP A 33 -17.70 -47.45 33.13
C ASP A 33 -17.26 -48.33 34.32
N LEU A 34 -16.22 -47.91 35.06
CA LEU A 34 -15.71 -48.41 36.36
C LEU A 34 -14.61 -47.46 36.86
N THR A 35 -14.52 -46.98 38.12
CA THR A 35 -15.47 -46.94 39.26
C THR A 35 -15.02 -45.87 40.28
N HIS A 36 -15.91 -45.44 41.17
CA HIS A 36 -15.66 -44.50 42.29
C HIS A 36 -14.81 -45.09 43.44
N ASP A 37 -14.18 -44.21 44.25
CA ASP A 37 -14.59 -44.02 45.66
C ASP A 37 -14.10 -42.66 46.24
N GLU A 38 -14.70 -42.19 47.35
CA GLU A 38 -14.42 -40.88 47.99
C GLU A 38 -13.87 -40.99 49.43
N ASN A 39 -12.97 -40.08 49.84
CA ASN A 39 -13.19 -39.28 51.08
C ASN A 39 -12.24 -38.08 51.31
N LYS A 40 -12.60 -37.26 52.32
CA LYS A 40 -11.87 -36.05 52.76
C LYS A 40 -10.95 -36.28 53.96
N SER A 41 -9.94 -35.42 54.12
CA SER A 41 -9.32 -35.06 55.42
C SER A 41 -8.71 -33.65 55.32
N GLN A 42 -8.40 -33.03 56.45
CA GLN A 42 -7.87 -31.66 56.60
C GLN A 42 -6.35 -31.63 56.83
N ASP A 43 -5.77 -30.42 56.72
CA ASP A 43 -4.60 -29.82 57.42
C ASP A 43 -3.41 -30.74 57.82
N ASP A 44 -2.16 -30.35 57.62
CA ASP A 44 -1.58 -29.12 58.19
C ASP A 44 -0.30 -28.64 57.45
N ASN A 45 0.38 -27.64 58.04
CA ASN A 45 1.67 -27.03 57.66
C ASN A 45 2.79 -28.09 57.34
N ASP A 46 3.84 -27.80 56.56
CA ASP A 46 4.82 -26.75 56.89
C ASP A 46 5.78 -26.31 55.74
N ASP A 47 6.49 -25.23 56.04
CA ASP A 47 7.65 -24.56 55.43
C ASP A 47 8.41 -25.21 54.26
N ARG A 48 8.79 -24.39 53.26
CA ARG A 48 10.20 -23.92 53.12
C ARG A 48 10.42 -22.93 51.96
N ALA A 49 10.53 -21.65 52.27
CA ALA A 49 11.11 -20.67 51.35
C ALA A 49 12.65 -20.73 51.32
N LYS A 50 13.30 -20.61 50.14
CA LYS A 50 14.45 -19.69 49.89
C LYS A 50 15.12 -19.78 48.50
N SER A 51 15.37 -18.58 47.94
CA SER A 51 16.54 -18.16 47.13
C SER A 51 16.96 -18.90 45.85
N ARG A 52 16.75 -18.23 44.71
CA ARG A 52 17.79 -17.78 43.74
C ARG A 52 17.24 -16.51 43.09
N LYS A 53 17.63 -15.31 43.53
CA LYS A 53 18.93 -14.60 43.36
C LYS A 53 19.19 -14.23 41.90
N THR A 54 19.13 -12.93 41.64
CA THR A 54 19.34 -12.24 40.37
C THR A 54 20.72 -12.44 39.79
N GLU A 55 20.80 -12.64 38.47
CA GLU A 55 21.93 -12.24 37.63
C GLU A 55 21.37 -11.46 36.42
N THR A 56 22.15 -10.51 35.89
CA THR A 56 21.72 -9.50 34.89
C THR A 56 22.66 -9.46 33.69
N ASN A 57 22.12 -9.09 32.53
CA ASN A 57 22.78 -8.99 31.22
C ASN A 57 23.09 -10.38 30.62
N ASP A 58 23.09 -10.62 29.29
CA ASP A 58 23.10 -9.72 28.12
C ASP A 58 22.15 -10.21 27.00
N GLU A 59 21.09 -9.46 26.68
CA GLU A 59 20.22 -9.74 25.50
C GLU A 59 19.92 -8.49 24.64
N GLN A 60 20.60 -7.36 24.84
CA GLN A 60 20.28 -6.08 24.17
C GLN A 60 21.36 -5.55 23.18
N GLN A 61 22.40 -6.33 22.86
CA GLN A 61 23.46 -5.87 21.95
C GLN A 61 23.31 -6.35 20.49
N ASP A 62 22.77 -7.55 20.27
CA ASP A 62 22.87 -8.27 18.99
C ASP A 62 22.03 -7.69 17.82
N GLN A 63 21.12 -6.74 18.09
CA GLN A 63 20.38 -6.03 17.04
C GLN A 63 21.07 -4.74 16.52
N LYS A 64 22.06 -4.19 17.23
CA LYS A 64 22.71 -2.92 16.84
C LYS A 64 23.81 -3.05 15.78
N GLN A 65 24.17 -4.27 15.38
CA GLN A 65 25.29 -4.52 14.46
C GLN A 65 24.88 -4.64 12.98
N TYR A 66 23.59 -4.84 12.67
CA TYR A 66 23.10 -4.97 11.29
C TYR A 66 22.83 -3.64 10.56
N ASP A 67 22.90 -2.51 11.25
CA ASP A 67 22.65 -1.15 10.70
C ASP A 67 23.97 -0.35 10.49
N SER A 68 25.13 -1.01 10.58
CA SER A 68 26.46 -0.36 10.56
C SER A 68 27.34 -0.76 9.36
N SER A 69 26.85 -1.64 8.48
CA SER A 69 27.58 -2.12 7.29
C SER A 69 27.49 -1.19 6.08
N MET A 70 26.63 -0.16 6.09
CA MET A 70 26.70 0.97 5.14
C MET A 70 27.69 2.06 5.61
N LYS A 71 28.91 1.67 6.00
CA LYS A 71 30.00 2.66 6.06
C LYS A 71 30.41 3.04 4.64
N GLN A 72 30.34 4.33 4.36
CA GLN A 72 30.73 4.93 3.09
C GLN A 72 32.19 4.56 2.75
N GLN A 73 32.39 3.82 1.65
CA GLN A 73 33.65 3.94 0.92
C GLN A 73 33.60 5.26 0.15
N GLY A 74 34.23 6.29 0.72
CA GLY A 74 34.28 7.63 0.15
C GLY A 74 35.11 7.68 -1.14
N GLY A 75 34.48 7.36 -2.27
CA GLY A 75 34.93 7.86 -3.57
C GLY A 75 34.74 9.37 -3.58
N ASN A 76 35.84 10.13 -3.54
CA ASN A 76 35.81 11.59 -3.36
C ASN A 76 35.45 12.31 -4.66
N GLY A 77 34.19 12.19 -5.09
CA GLY A 77 33.58 12.90 -6.21
C GLY A 77 32.19 13.39 -5.83
N GLU A 78 31.83 14.59 -6.27
CA GLU A 78 30.53 15.20 -5.96
C GLU A 78 29.39 14.33 -6.51
N ALA A 79 28.54 13.82 -5.61
CA ALA A 79 27.36 13.04 -5.98
C ALA A 79 26.27 13.96 -6.55
N VAL A 80 26.43 14.35 -7.81
CA VAL A 80 25.46 15.11 -8.60
C VAL A 80 24.13 14.36 -8.64
N ALA A 81 23.03 15.05 -8.36
CA ALA A 81 21.72 14.44 -8.35
C ALA A 81 21.25 14.05 -9.76
N ALA A 82 20.46 12.98 -9.85
CA ALA A 82 19.96 12.47 -11.11
C ALA A 82 18.85 13.37 -11.68
N GLU A 83 19.21 14.36 -12.53
CA GLU A 83 18.24 15.16 -13.27
C GLU A 83 17.31 14.26 -14.12
N PRO A 84 16.00 14.58 -14.22
CA PRO A 84 15.08 13.83 -15.06
C PRO A 84 15.45 13.92 -16.56
N VAL A 85 15.24 12.83 -17.29
CA VAL A 85 15.53 12.73 -18.73
C VAL A 85 14.79 13.81 -19.52
N LYS A 86 15.54 14.58 -20.31
CA LYS A 86 15.02 15.72 -21.07
C LYS A 86 14.21 15.24 -22.28
N LEU A 87 12.92 15.59 -22.32
CA LEU A 87 12.03 15.28 -23.43
C LEU A 87 12.38 16.08 -24.68
N SER A 88 12.06 15.53 -25.87
CA SER A 88 12.12 16.28 -27.13
C SER A 88 11.07 17.38 -27.18
N ASN A 89 11.31 18.45 -27.96
CA ASN A 89 10.41 19.61 -28.06
C ASN A 89 8.94 19.26 -28.38
N ALA A 90 8.69 18.17 -29.12
CA ALA A 90 7.34 17.68 -29.40
C ALA A 90 6.71 17.02 -28.17
N ARG A 91 7.42 16.10 -27.51
CA ARG A 91 6.95 15.44 -26.28
C ARG A 91 6.80 16.43 -25.13
N GLN A 92 7.66 17.43 -25.02
CA GLN A 92 7.56 18.50 -24.02
C GLN A 92 6.28 19.34 -24.18
N LYS A 93 5.79 19.56 -25.41
CA LYS A 93 4.50 20.23 -25.63
C LYS A 93 3.32 19.40 -25.15
N VAL A 94 3.36 18.07 -25.32
CA VAL A 94 2.32 17.17 -24.78
C VAL A 94 2.41 17.12 -23.26
N ASP A 95 3.62 16.92 -22.72
CA ASP A 95 3.88 16.88 -21.29
C ASP A 95 3.50 18.17 -20.57
N ASN A 96 3.63 19.34 -21.19
CA ASN A 96 3.22 20.61 -20.60
C ASN A 96 1.69 20.74 -20.39
N LYS A 97 0.85 19.95 -21.08
CA LYS A 97 -0.60 19.88 -20.80
C LYS A 97 -0.90 19.29 -19.42
N LEU A 98 -0.04 18.37 -18.95
CA LEU A 98 -0.10 17.74 -17.62
C LEU A 98 0.36 18.68 -16.48
N LYS A 99 0.05 19.97 -16.52
CA LYS A 99 0.35 20.88 -15.41
C LYS A 99 -0.81 21.85 -15.15
N GLY A 100 -1.13 22.03 -13.88
CA GLY A 100 -2.10 23.03 -13.44
C GLY A 100 -3.52 22.56 -13.61
N ASP A 101 -4.43 23.50 -13.88
CA ASP A 101 -5.87 23.30 -13.84
C ASP A 101 -6.43 22.79 -15.17
N ASP A 102 -7.36 21.84 -15.11
CA ASP A 102 -8.12 21.30 -16.26
C ASP A 102 -9.51 20.79 -15.76
N ILE A 103 -10.42 20.45 -16.67
CA ILE A 103 -11.80 20.03 -16.36
C ILE A 103 -12.08 18.66 -16.97
N GLU A 104 -12.64 17.75 -16.17
CA GLU A 104 -13.22 16.47 -16.61
C GLU A 104 -14.71 16.68 -16.87
N ILE A 105 -15.19 16.42 -18.10
CA ILE A 105 -16.59 16.66 -18.51
C ILE A 105 -17.35 15.34 -18.59
N ASN A 106 -18.08 15.02 -17.54
CA ASN A 106 -18.88 13.80 -17.49
C ASN A 106 -20.21 14.01 -18.23
N LYS A 107 -20.53 13.09 -19.13
CA LYS A 107 -21.77 13.07 -19.89
C LYS A 107 -22.75 12.16 -19.15
N GLY A 108 -23.92 12.68 -18.78
CA GLY A 108 -25.02 11.86 -18.27
C GLY A 108 -25.49 10.82 -19.29
N GLU A 109 -26.22 9.80 -18.83
CA GLU A 109 -26.68 8.70 -19.70
C GLU A 109 -27.47 9.21 -20.91
N PRO A 110 -27.33 8.57 -22.11
CA PRO A 110 -28.06 8.96 -23.31
C PRO A 110 -29.59 8.82 -23.17
N GLY A 111 -30.26 9.90 -22.77
CA GLY A 111 -31.70 9.96 -22.51
C GLY A 111 -32.08 10.49 -21.13
N SER A 112 -31.12 10.61 -20.21
CA SER A 112 -31.31 11.36 -18.97
C SER A 112 -31.43 12.87 -19.22
N HIS A 113 -32.11 13.58 -18.33
CA HIS A 113 -32.16 15.05 -18.33
C HIS A 113 -30.98 15.68 -17.57
N ASP A 114 -30.01 14.86 -17.13
CA ASP A 114 -28.92 15.31 -16.28
C ASP A 114 -27.94 16.20 -17.04
N LYS A 115 -27.61 17.33 -16.41
CA LYS A 115 -26.62 18.27 -16.93
C LYS A 115 -25.26 17.58 -16.90
N LYS A 116 -24.43 17.82 -17.92
CA LYS A 116 -23.00 17.49 -17.87
C LYS A 116 -22.42 18.03 -16.57
N SER A 117 -21.71 17.19 -15.82
CA SER A 117 -20.98 17.65 -14.64
C SER A 117 -19.54 17.96 -15.01
N GLU A 118 -19.08 19.13 -14.61
CA GLU A 118 -17.71 19.60 -14.80
C GLU A 118 -16.98 19.38 -13.47
N VAL A 119 -15.94 18.54 -13.49
CA VAL A 119 -15.10 18.25 -12.32
C VAL A 119 -13.73 18.90 -12.55
N PRO A 120 -13.42 20.02 -11.88
CA PRO A 120 -12.12 20.69 -12.04
C PRO A 120 -11.03 19.94 -11.27
N TRP A 121 -9.95 19.61 -11.96
CA TRP A 121 -8.75 18.98 -11.44
C TRP A 121 -7.57 19.95 -11.45
N HIS A 122 -6.53 19.62 -10.71
CA HIS A 122 -5.25 20.30 -10.77
C HIS A 122 -4.09 19.33 -10.54
N VAL A 123 -3.10 19.32 -11.43
CA VAL A 123 -1.91 18.46 -11.34
C VAL A 123 -0.77 19.17 -10.64
N SER A 124 -0.50 18.78 -9.39
CA SER A 124 0.60 19.28 -8.55
C SER A 124 1.91 18.49 -8.73
N GLU A 125 1.86 17.27 -9.28
CA GLU A 125 3.08 16.54 -9.69
C GLU A 125 2.84 15.63 -10.92
N LYS A 126 3.87 15.46 -11.76
CA LYS A 126 3.92 14.50 -12.86
C LYS A 126 5.31 13.88 -13.01
N GLY A 127 5.38 12.67 -13.54
CA GLY A 127 6.65 11.96 -13.68
C GLY A 127 6.64 10.74 -14.59
N LEU A 128 7.49 9.76 -14.26
CA LEU A 128 7.47 8.38 -14.76
C LEU A 128 7.19 7.45 -13.59
N VAL A 129 6.40 6.40 -13.83
CA VAL A 129 6.09 5.36 -12.84
C VAL A 129 6.57 4.01 -13.35
N TYR A 130 7.14 3.22 -12.45
CA TYR A 130 7.61 1.87 -12.72
C TYR A 130 7.09 0.94 -11.63
N PHE A 131 6.59 -0.23 -12.01
CA PHE A 131 6.13 -1.27 -11.09
C PHE A 131 7.12 -2.44 -11.11
N PHE A 132 7.43 -2.96 -9.92
CA PHE A 132 8.37 -4.05 -9.70
C PHE A 132 7.80 -5.07 -8.73
N TYR A 133 8.08 -6.35 -8.94
CA TYR A 133 7.95 -7.36 -7.89
C TYR A 133 9.31 -7.97 -7.56
N ARG A 134 9.52 -8.39 -6.31
CA ARG A 134 10.72 -9.12 -5.89
C ARG A 134 10.32 -10.53 -5.45
N PRO A 135 10.85 -11.62 -6.03
CA PRO A 135 10.58 -12.99 -5.58
C PRO A 135 10.99 -13.26 -4.12
N LYS A 136 10.43 -14.32 -3.51
CA LYS A 136 10.71 -14.74 -2.13
C LYS A 136 12.20 -15.05 -1.87
N VAL A 137 12.66 -14.73 -0.65
CA VAL A 137 14.02 -15.06 -0.19
C VAL A 137 14.20 -16.57 -0.05
N ARG A 138 15.02 -17.14 -0.92
CA ARG A 138 15.35 -18.57 -0.98
C ARG A 138 16.62 -18.91 -0.22
N SER A 139 16.84 -20.22 -0.03
CA SER A 139 18.10 -20.76 0.47
C SER A 139 19.10 -20.86 -0.69
N ALA A 140 20.41 -20.71 -0.44
CA ALA A 140 21.42 -20.67 -1.49
C ALA A 140 21.62 -21.99 -2.25
N ASP A 141 21.28 -23.14 -1.64
CA ASP A 141 21.26 -24.46 -2.27
C ASP A 141 20.18 -24.59 -3.38
N LYS A 142 19.18 -23.70 -3.40
CA LYS A 142 18.09 -23.67 -4.38
C LYS A 142 18.21 -22.49 -5.34
N ALA A 143 19.45 -22.16 -5.73
CA ALA A 143 19.77 -21.07 -6.64
C ALA A 143 19.33 -21.29 -8.09
N GLU A 144 19.19 -22.55 -8.54
CA GLU A 144 18.91 -22.89 -9.95
C GLU A 144 17.48 -23.37 -10.20
N SER A 145 16.69 -23.62 -9.15
CA SER A 145 15.25 -23.91 -9.25
C SER A 145 14.46 -22.77 -8.61
N ASN A 146 13.90 -21.89 -9.43
CA ASN A 146 12.93 -20.88 -9.02
C ASN A 146 12.08 -20.43 -10.21
N SER A 147 10.82 -20.85 -10.23
CA SER A 147 9.77 -20.25 -11.03
C SER A 147 8.80 -19.45 -10.14
N THR A 148 8.54 -18.20 -10.49
CA THR A 148 7.74 -17.27 -9.67
C THR A 148 6.29 -17.24 -10.15
N GLU A 149 5.68 -18.42 -10.23
CA GLU A 149 4.41 -18.74 -10.91
C GLU A 149 3.14 -18.04 -10.36
N SER A 150 3.25 -17.17 -9.36
CA SER A 150 2.11 -16.44 -8.77
C SER A 150 2.54 -15.33 -7.82
N LEU A 151 1.59 -14.47 -7.47
CA LEU A 151 1.69 -13.48 -6.38
C LEU A 151 2.12 -14.11 -5.05
N ASP A 152 1.87 -15.40 -4.83
CA ASP A 152 2.31 -16.07 -3.60
C ASP A 152 3.82 -16.35 -3.59
N HIS A 153 4.49 -16.47 -4.74
CA HIS A 153 5.96 -16.58 -4.81
C HIS A 153 6.66 -15.21 -4.70
N VAL A 154 5.93 -14.10 -4.79
CA VAL A 154 6.44 -12.73 -4.54
C VAL A 154 6.71 -12.49 -3.04
N GLN A 155 7.82 -11.82 -2.72
CA GLN A 155 8.12 -11.25 -1.39
C GLN A 155 7.36 -9.95 -1.18
N ASN A 156 7.55 -8.99 -2.09
CA ASN A 156 7.02 -7.64 -2.02
C ASN A 156 6.92 -7.02 -3.42
N THR A 157 6.07 -6.02 -3.57
CA THR A 157 5.86 -5.28 -4.82
C THR A 157 6.05 -3.79 -4.55
N PHE A 158 6.65 -3.10 -5.51
CA PHE A 158 7.02 -1.70 -5.41
C PHE A 158 6.48 -0.89 -6.58
N MET A 159 6.09 0.34 -6.31
CA MET A 159 5.79 1.39 -7.27
C MET A 159 6.84 2.49 -7.10
N LEU A 160 7.74 2.62 -8.07
CA LEU A 160 8.78 3.63 -8.11
C LEU A 160 8.26 4.86 -8.87
N LEU A 161 8.10 5.97 -8.16
CA LEU A 161 7.74 7.26 -8.74
C LEU A 161 9.01 8.08 -8.99
N VAL A 162 9.19 8.56 -10.21
CA VAL A 162 10.31 9.42 -10.64
C VAL A 162 9.74 10.76 -11.11
N PRO A 163 9.67 11.80 -10.25
CA PRO A 163 9.11 13.10 -10.61
C PRO A 163 9.87 13.73 -11.78
N ARG A 164 9.14 14.45 -12.64
CA ARG A 164 9.69 15.26 -13.74
C ARG A 164 9.22 16.73 -13.69
N ALA A 165 8.11 17.00 -13.02
CA ALA A 165 7.77 18.30 -12.46
C ALA A 165 6.91 18.08 -11.20
N SER A 166 7.17 18.84 -10.14
CA SER A 166 6.42 18.83 -8.88
C SER A 166 6.29 20.27 -8.37
N GLU A 167 5.33 20.48 -7.47
CA GLU A 167 5.22 21.70 -6.66
C GLU A 167 5.98 21.58 -5.31
N SER A 168 6.57 20.40 -5.02
CA SER A 168 7.54 20.28 -3.92
C SER A 168 8.86 21.02 -4.19
N ASP A 169 9.38 21.68 -3.16
CA ASP A 169 10.73 22.29 -3.12
C ASP A 169 11.90 21.29 -3.23
N THR A 170 11.66 19.97 -3.15
CA THR A 170 12.71 18.95 -3.31
C THR A 170 12.63 18.20 -4.65
N ALA A 171 11.48 18.22 -5.33
CA ALA A 171 11.23 17.41 -6.52
C ALA A 171 10.91 18.25 -7.77
N PRO A 172 11.27 17.79 -8.98
CA PRO A 172 12.25 16.76 -9.26
C PRO A 172 13.66 17.25 -8.93
N ALA A 173 14.63 16.33 -8.92
CA ALA A 173 16.03 16.69 -8.72
C ALA A 173 16.58 17.66 -9.77
N LYS A 174 17.26 18.71 -9.28
CA LYS A 174 17.86 19.79 -10.07
C LYS A 174 19.16 20.23 -9.37
N GLY A 175 20.27 20.22 -10.10
CA GLY A 175 21.56 20.76 -9.62
C GLY A 175 22.24 20.00 -8.47
N SER A 176 23.26 20.63 -7.89
CA SER A 176 24.04 20.12 -6.77
C SER A 176 23.22 20.02 -5.49
N LYS A 177 23.48 19.00 -4.67
CA LYS A 177 22.87 18.84 -3.34
C LYS A 177 23.00 20.14 -2.53
N LYS A 178 21.90 20.60 -1.93
CA LYS A 178 21.99 21.48 -0.77
C LYS A 178 22.28 20.62 0.44
N GLU A 179 23.10 21.11 1.37
CA GLU A 179 23.29 20.46 2.67
C GLU A 179 21.99 20.59 3.49
N ALA A 180 21.10 19.62 3.32
CA ALA A 180 20.15 19.28 4.38
C ALA A 180 20.95 18.60 5.50
N ASN A 181 20.88 19.11 6.73
CA ASN A 181 21.43 18.40 7.88
C ASN A 181 20.75 17.03 7.99
N GLU A 182 21.47 15.95 7.69
CA GLU A 182 20.95 14.57 7.69
C GLU A 182 20.43 14.15 9.09
N ASP A 183 20.83 14.86 10.15
CA ASP A 183 20.34 14.71 11.52
C ASP A 183 18.84 15.04 11.71
N ASP A 184 18.26 15.97 10.93
CA ASP A 184 16.87 16.42 11.12
C ASP A 184 15.89 15.60 10.28
N LYS A 185 15.58 14.39 10.75
CA LYS A 185 14.64 13.41 10.15
C LYS A 185 13.21 13.92 9.85
N ARG A 186 12.86 15.16 10.21
CA ARG A 186 11.60 15.80 9.78
C ARG A 186 11.69 16.38 8.37
N LYS A 187 12.90 16.79 7.96
CA LYS A 187 13.14 17.41 6.66
C LYS A 187 13.22 16.34 5.57
N PRO A 188 12.62 16.60 4.40
CA PRO A 188 12.83 15.74 3.23
C PRO A 188 14.30 15.80 2.77
N PRO A 189 14.83 14.75 2.13
CA PRO A 189 16.12 14.83 1.45
C PRO A 189 15.98 15.84 0.29
N ASN A 190 17.00 16.67 0.08
CA ASN A 190 16.99 17.65 -1.00
C ASN A 190 18.25 17.51 -1.88
N PRO A 191 18.13 17.16 -3.17
CA PRO A 191 16.89 16.92 -3.91
C PRO A 191 16.31 15.50 -3.78
N THR A 192 15.04 15.35 -4.19
CA THR A 192 14.33 14.08 -4.43
C THR A 192 14.29 13.77 -5.92
N ALA A 193 14.97 12.69 -6.34
CA ALA A 193 14.92 12.14 -7.70
C ALA A 193 13.90 11.00 -7.83
N TYR A 194 13.63 10.24 -6.76
CA TYR A 194 12.66 9.15 -6.75
C TYR A 194 11.98 8.95 -5.39
N ARG A 195 10.81 8.29 -5.40
CA ARG A 195 10.16 7.72 -4.22
C ARG A 195 9.80 6.26 -4.50
N LEU A 196 10.32 5.33 -3.70
CA LEU A 196 10.03 3.90 -3.79
C LEU A 196 8.89 3.54 -2.84
N VAL A 197 7.70 3.29 -3.38
CA VAL A 197 6.50 2.95 -2.61
C VAL A 197 6.32 1.44 -2.54
N SER A 198 6.41 0.85 -1.35
CA SER A 198 6.07 -0.55 -1.09
C SER A 198 4.55 -0.73 -1.07
N LEU A 199 4.03 -1.77 -1.74
CA LEU A 199 2.61 -2.09 -1.83
C LEU A 199 2.20 -3.25 -0.92
N GLY A 200 1.28 -2.98 0.01
CA GLY A 200 0.61 -3.99 0.82
C GLY A 200 -0.22 -4.94 -0.04
N LYS A 201 -0.51 -6.13 0.49
CA LYS A 201 -1.00 -7.30 -0.30
C LYS A 201 -0.13 -7.68 -1.51
N LYS A 202 1.03 -7.05 -1.71
CA LYS A 202 1.92 -7.18 -2.87
C LYS A 202 1.30 -6.71 -4.21
N ARG A 203 0.24 -5.89 -4.21
CA ARG A 203 -0.43 -5.46 -5.46
C ARG A 203 -1.13 -4.11 -5.35
N MET A 204 -1.50 -3.53 -6.48
CA MET A 204 -2.39 -2.35 -6.55
C MET A 204 -3.85 -2.74 -6.25
N PRO A 205 -4.70 -1.79 -5.78
CA PRO A 205 -6.11 -2.04 -5.53
C PRO A 205 -6.85 -2.27 -6.86
N SER A 206 -7.63 -3.35 -6.92
CA SER A 206 -8.31 -3.80 -8.13
C SER A 206 -9.64 -4.48 -7.73
N PRO A 207 -10.70 -3.71 -7.43
CA PRO A 207 -11.98 -4.26 -6.96
C PRO A 207 -12.58 -5.25 -7.96
N ASP A 208 -12.49 -4.95 -9.26
CA ASP A 208 -12.99 -5.77 -10.36
C ASP A 208 -12.37 -7.17 -10.36
N ALA A 209 -11.09 -7.30 -9.98
CA ALA A 209 -10.42 -8.60 -9.88
C ALA A 209 -10.95 -9.43 -8.71
N ALA A 210 -11.35 -8.79 -7.59
CA ALA A 210 -12.04 -9.48 -6.50
C ALA A 210 -13.45 -9.92 -6.92
N LEU A 211 -14.20 -9.03 -7.58
CA LEU A 211 -15.56 -9.28 -8.04
C LEU A 211 -15.63 -10.38 -9.11
N LYS A 212 -14.74 -10.34 -10.12
CA LYS A 212 -14.57 -11.42 -11.12
C LYS A 212 -14.25 -12.77 -10.46
N ALA A 213 -13.52 -12.77 -9.35
CA ALA A 213 -13.21 -13.96 -8.56
C ALA A 213 -14.30 -14.37 -7.55
N GLY A 214 -15.50 -13.75 -7.59
CA GLY A 214 -16.63 -14.06 -6.71
C GLY A 214 -16.45 -13.62 -5.25
N LYS A 215 -15.59 -12.60 -4.99
CA LYS A 215 -15.22 -12.14 -3.64
C LYS A 215 -15.64 -10.68 -3.46
N GLU A 216 -16.09 -10.32 -2.26
CA GLU A 216 -16.26 -8.90 -1.91
C GLU A 216 -14.89 -8.17 -1.98
N PRO A 217 -14.81 -6.95 -2.56
CA PRO A 217 -13.66 -6.05 -2.47
C PRO A 217 -13.22 -5.79 -1.01
N GLY A 218 -12.28 -6.61 -0.52
CA GLY A 218 -11.89 -6.60 0.88
C GLY A 218 -10.92 -5.48 1.24
N GLY A 219 -11.35 -4.47 2.00
CA GLY A 219 -10.47 -3.42 2.51
C GLY A 219 -11.18 -2.37 3.36
N ILE A 220 -10.46 -1.29 3.67
CA ILE A 220 -11.01 -0.09 4.32
C ILE A 220 -11.81 0.73 3.28
N GLY A 221 -12.94 0.19 2.84
CA GLY A 221 -13.73 0.76 1.73
C GLY A 221 -15.13 0.17 1.52
N GLY A 222 -15.40 -1.04 2.00
CA GLY A 222 -16.70 -1.70 1.81
C GLY A 222 -16.89 -2.27 0.40
N ARG A 223 -18.11 -2.73 0.09
CA ARG A 223 -18.42 -3.64 -1.04
C ARG A 223 -18.03 -3.17 -2.44
N HIS A 224 -17.86 -1.86 -2.65
CA HIS A 224 -17.62 -1.27 -3.98
C HIS A 224 -16.29 -0.51 -4.07
N SER A 225 -15.36 -0.73 -3.12
CA SER A 225 -14.00 -0.19 -3.24
C SER A 225 -12.96 -1.03 -2.50
N GLU A 226 -11.79 -1.20 -3.10
CA GLU A 226 -10.64 -1.81 -2.43
C GLU A 226 -9.67 -0.72 -1.96
N ALA A 227 -9.32 -0.78 -0.67
CA ALA A 227 -8.23 0.01 -0.09
C ALA A 227 -7.05 -0.90 0.27
N ILE A 228 -5.86 -0.52 -0.19
CA ILE A 228 -4.58 -1.20 0.09
C ILE A 228 -3.64 -0.25 0.82
N TRP A 229 -3.01 -0.76 1.88
CA TRP A 229 -1.90 -0.10 2.55
C TRP A 229 -0.69 0.01 1.63
N ALA A 230 -0.06 1.17 1.58
CA ALA A 230 1.23 1.37 0.94
C ALA A 230 2.16 2.16 1.86
N THR A 231 3.45 2.19 1.55
CA THR A 231 4.46 2.88 2.36
C THR A 231 5.56 3.44 1.48
N VAL A 232 5.89 4.73 1.60
CA VAL A 232 7.11 5.28 0.99
C VAL A 232 8.30 4.72 1.76
N ALA A 233 8.95 3.71 1.19
CA ALA A 233 9.96 2.90 1.86
C ALA A 233 11.36 3.51 1.73
N ASP A 234 11.67 4.08 0.57
CA ASP A 234 12.96 4.72 0.27
C ASP A 234 12.78 5.93 -0.64
N ILE A 235 13.68 6.92 -0.52
CA ILE A 235 13.70 8.19 -1.26
C ILE A 235 15.15 8.62 -1.42
N GLY A 236 15.55 9.06 -2.61
CA GLY A 236 16.93 9.52 -2.82
C GLY A 236 17.11 10.51 -3.96
N ALA A 237 18.27 11.17 -3.93
CA ALA A 237 18.73 12.11 -4.96
C ALA A 237 19.31 11.43 -6.22
N ASP A 238 19.51 10.10 -6.19
CA ASP A 238 20.19 9.35 -7.26
C ASP A 238 19.56 7.96 -7.47
N LEU A 239 19.10 7.70 -8.70
CA LEU A 239 18.52 6.42 -9.13
C LEU A 239 19.50 5.24 -9.01
N ASN A 240 20.82 5.45 -8.98
CA ASN A 240 21.77 4.36 -8.73
C ASN A 240 21.53 3.67 -7.37
N ASN A 241 21.04 4.41 -6.36
CA ASN A 241 20.69 3.84 -5.05
C ASN A 241 19.45 2.96 -5.13
N ALA A 242 18.41 3.41 -5.86
CA ALA A 242 17.23 2.59 -6.15
C ALA A 242 17.60 1.32 -6.94
N ALA A 243 18.45 1.46 -7.97
CA ALA A 243 18.96 0.34 -8.77
C ALA A 243 19.69 -0.70 -7.90
N LYS A 244 20.62 -0.25 -7.05
CA LYS A 244 21.32 -1.11 -6.08
C LYS A 244 20.34 -1.76 -5.08
N GLY A 245 19.33 -1.03 -4.63
CA GLY A 245 18.23 -1.53 -3.79
C GLY A 245 17.30 -2.54 -4.50
N MET A 246 17.34 -2.61 -5.83
CA MET A 246 16.60 -3.57 -6.66
C MET A 246 17.42 -4.82 -7.05
N GLY A 247 18.74 -4.81 -6.96
CA GLY A 247 19.61 -5.97 -7.28
C GLY A 247 19.45 -7.20 -6.36
N GLU A 248 20.16 -8.29 -6.70
CA GLU A 248 20.29 -9.48 -5.85
C GLU A 248 21.06 -9.15 -4.55
N GLU A 249 20.69 -9.77 -3.44
CA GLU A 249 21.42 -9.68 -2.17
C GLU A 249 21.64 -11.09 -1.59
N ARG A 250 22.87 -11.39 -1.17
CA ARG A 250 23.24 -12.67 -0.53
C ARG A 250 23.69 -12.42 0.90
N TYR A 251 23.15 -13.18 1.84
CA TYR A 251 23.44 -13.02 3.27
C TYR A 251 23.28 -14.32 4.05
N SER A 252 24.17 -14.56 5.01
CA SER A 252 24.08 -15.71 5.92
C SER A 252 23.16 -15.41 7.09
N THR A 253 22.50 -16.45 7.62
CA THR A 253 21.63 -16.35 8.82
C THR A 253 21.99 -17.42 9.84
N LYS A 254 22.01 -17.05 11.14
CA LYS A 254 22.37 -17.95 12.25
C LYS A 254 21.54 -19.26 12.29
N THR A 255 20.33 -19.26 11.74
CA THR A 255 19.36 -20.37 11.87
C THR A 255 18.88 -20.98 10.55
N ARG A 256 19.15 -20.36 9.38
CA ARG A 256 18.66 -20.82 8.07
C ARG A 256 19.74 -20.79 6.97
N GLY A 257 21.00 -20.78 7.38
CA GLY A 257 22.17 -20.81 6.49
C GLY A 257 22.21 -19.61 5.54
N ASP A 258 22.83 -19.82 4.38
CA ASP A 258 22.96 -18.80 3.35
C ASP A 258 21.64 -18.58 2.60
N ARG A 259 21.29 -17.30 2.45
CA ARG A 259 20.06 -16.83 1.83
C ARG A 259 20.39 -16.05 0.57
N ILE A 260 19.53 -16.20 -0.43
CA ILE A 260 19.51 -15.34 -1.62
C ILE A 260 18.17 -14.61 -1.62
N LYS A 261 18.22 -13.28 -1.74
CA LYS A 261 17.09 -12.40 -2.01
C LYS A 261 17.18 -12.04 -3.50
N PRO A 262 16.41 -12.71 -4.39
CA PRO A 262 16.51 -12.53 -5.85
C PRO A 262 16.26 -11.06 -6.25
N PRO A 263 16.78 -10.59 -7.40
CA PRO A 263 16.57 -9.21 -7.85
C PRO A 263 15.08 -8.90 -8.03
N ALA A 264 14.74 -7.61 -7.98
CA ALA A 264 13.41 -7.14 -8.33
C ALA A 264 13.27 -7.09 -9.86
N ARG A 265 12.15 -7.63 -10.36
CA ARG A 265 11.82 -7.69 -11.78
C ARG A 265 10.79 -6.62 -12.13
N PRO A 266 10.94 -5.91 -13.26
CA PRO A 266 9.95 -4.95 -13.72
C PRO A 266 8.67 -5.67 -14.19
N ALA A 267 7.52 -5.04 -13.94
CA ALA A 267 6.20 -5.53 -14.32
C ALA A 267 5.32 -4.44 -14.96
N GLY A 268 5.77 -3.19 -14.96
CA GLY A 268 5.14 -2.11 -15.72
C GLY A 268 5.98 -0.84 -15.75
N ARG A 269 5.89 -0.05 -16.82
CA ARG A 269 6.53 1.27 -16.96
C ARG A 269 5.61 2.24 -17.70
N GLY A 270 5.45 3.47 -17.19
CA GLY A 270 4.54 4.46 -17.76
C GLY A 270 4.73 5.88 -17.26
N HIS A 271 3.74 6.72 -17.52
CA HIS A 271 3.66 8.09 -17.00
C HIS A 271 2.64 8.17 -15.87
N TYR A 272 2.87 9.05 -14.89
CA TYR A 272 1.89 9.38 -13.85
C TYR A 272 1.69 10.87 -13.70
N ALA A 273 0.53 11.22 -13.13
CA ALA A 273 0.23 12.52 -12.54
C ALA A 273 -0.41 12.32 -11.16
N MET A 274 -0.02 13.14 -10.20
CA MET A 274 -0.76 13.34 -8.95
C MET A 274 -1.62 14.60 -9.09
N SER A 275 -2.89 14.50 -8.69
CA SER A 275 -3.88 15.53 -8.92
C SER A 275 -4.77 15.77 -7.71
N ILE A 276 -5.35 16.98 -7.64
CA ILE A 276 -6.31 17.41 -6.63
C ILE A 276 -7.64 17.74 -7.32
N LYS A 277 -8.70 17.05 -6.92
CA LYS A 277 -10.08 17.40 -7.29
C LYS A 277 -10.47 18.67 -6.55
N LYS A 278 -10.67 19.78 -7.27
CA LYS A 278 -11.10 21.05 -6.64
C LYS A 278 -12.60 21.00 -6.38
N THR A 279 -12.98 21.13 -5.12
CA THR A 279 -14.38 21.20 -4.69
C THR A 279 -14.54 22.27 -3.62
N ASP A 280 -15.75 22.81 -3.54
CA ASP A 280 -16.26 23.54 -2.38
C ASP A 280 -17.41 22.70 -1.76
N PRO A 281 -17.40 22.40 -0.45
CA PRO A 281 -16.38 22.74 0.54
C PRO A 281 -15.03 22.01 0.30
N PRO A 282 -13.89 22.58 0.78
CA PRO A 282 -12.58 21.93 0.71
C PRO A 282 -12.50 20.57 1.42
N SER A 283 -13.44 20.24 2.30
CA SER A 283 -13.56 18.90 2.91
C SER A 283 -13.87 17.80 1.89
N SER A 284 -14.45 18.15 0.73
CA SER A 284 -14.86 17.19 -0.31
C SER A 284 -13.82 16.99 -1.42
N ARG A 285 -12.65 17.66 -1.34
CA ARG A 285 -11.54 17.43 -2.28
C ARG A 285 -11.03 16.00 -2.16
N GLU A 286 -10.48 15.50 -3.25
CA GLU A 286 -9.90 14.16 -3.38
C GLU A 286 -8.51 14.31 -4.02
N VAL A 287 -7.56 13.46 -3.63
CA VAL A 287 -6.23 13.41 -4.27
C VAL A 287 -6.11 12.09 -5.00
N CYS A 288 -5.76 12.13 -6.29
CA CYS A 288 -5.58 10.94 -7.11
C CYS A 288 -4.13 10.79 -7.56
N LEU A 289 -3.70 9.54 -7.71
CA LEU A 289 -2.56 9.14 -8.52
C LEU A 289 -3.11 8.45 -9.77
N THR A 290 -3.07 9.14 -10.90
CA THR A 290 -3.48 8.59 -12.19
C THR A 290 -2.24 8.20 -12.99
N TYR A 291 -2.23 7.00 -13.55
CA TYR A 291 -1.15 6.51 -14.39
C TYR A 291 -1.66 5.91 -15.71
N HIS A 292 -0.81 5.97 -16.73
CA HIS A 292 -0.98 5.21 -17.98
C HIS A 292 0.33 4.48 -18.29
N LEU A 293 0.24 3.16 -18.40
CA LEU A 293 1.37 2.30 -18.74
C LEU A 293 1.67 2.34 -20.24
N SER A 294 2.94 2.14 -20.55
CA SER A 294 3.52 2.07 -21.90
C SER A 294 4.12 0.69 -22.18
N HIS A 295 4.58 0.00 -21.13
CA HIS A 295 5.17 -1.33 -21.18
C HIS A 295 4.62 -2.13 -19.98
N PRO A 296 4.12 -3.37 -20.15
CA PRO A 296 3.72 -3.97 -21.44
C PRO A 296 2.79 -3.05 -22.26
N SER A 297 2.69 -3.28 -23.58
CA SER A 297 1.60 -2.69 -24.34
C SER A 297 0.29 -3.34 -23.91
N SER A 298 -0.87 -2.71 -24.16
CA SER A 298 -2.17 -3.27 -23.75
C SER A 298 -2.49 -4.67 -24.31
N ASN A 299 -1.75 -5.14 -25.32
CA ASN A 299 -1.88 -6.49 -25.88
C ASN A 299 -0.99 -7.53 -25.17
N ASP A 300 0.05 -7.08 -24.47
CA ASP A 300 1.06 -7.92 -23.79
C ASP A 300 0.85 -7.91 -22.26
N PHE A 301 -0.33 -7.46 -21.81
CA PHE A 301 -0.76 -7.62 -20.42
C PHE A 301 -1.04 -9.10 -20.14
N GLY A 302 -0.26 -9.70 -19.25
CA GLY A 302 -0.39 -11.09 -18.85
C GLY A 302 -0.71 -11.26 -17.36
N GLN A 303 -0.53 -12.49 -16.88
CA GLN A 303 -0.87 -12.91 -15.51
C GLN A 303 -0.15 -12.07 -14.45
N VAL A 304 1.08 -11.62 -14.74
CA VAL A 304 1.86 -10.74 -13.85
C VAL A 304 1.11 -9.44 -13.57
N GLN A 305 0.60 -8.76 -14.60
CA GLN A 305 -0.07 -7.47 -14.44
C GLN A 305 -1.43 -7.65 -13.75
N GLU A 306 -2.19 -8.69 -14.13
CA GLU A 306 -3.50 -8.99 -13.51
C GLU A 306 -3.37 -9.29 -12.01
N GLU A 307 -2.45 -10.17 -11.61
CA GLU A 307 -2.21 -10.52 -10.20
C GLU A 307 -1.63 -9.35 -9.38
N LEU A 308 -0.78 -8.52 -10.00
CA LEU A 308 -0.27 -7.29 -9.38
C LEU A 308 -1.28 -6.13 -9.40
N GLY A 309 -2.50 -6.34 -9.92
CA GLY A 309 -3.58 -5.35 -9.94
C GLY A 309 -3.30 -4.15 -10.84
N LEU A 310 -2.40 -4.30 -11.81
CA LEU A 310 -2.02 -3.28 -12.78
C LEU A 310 -3.02 -3.26 -13.94
N HIS A 311 -3.27 -2.07 -14.48
CA HIS A 311 -4.14 -1.86 -15.64
C HIS A 311 -3.40 -1.00 -16.68
N PRO A 312 -3.75 -1.03 -17.97
CA PRO A 312 -3.12 -0.17 -18.98
C PRO A 312 -3.22 1.33 -18.63
N SER A 313 -4.29 1.73 -17.95
CA SER A 313 -4.41 2.99 -17.23
C SER A 313 -5.27 2.81 -15.97
N SER A 314 -5.00 3.56 -14.91
CA SER A 314 -5.87 3.59 -13.73
C SER A 314 -5.69 4.87 -12.92
N SER A 315 -6.76 5.31 -12.27
CA SER A 315 -6.75 6.29 -11.18
C SER A 315 -6.83 5.56 -9.84
N VAL A 316 -6.10 6.01 -8.82
CA VAL A 316 -6.31 5.59 -7.43
C VAL A 316 -6.31 6.79 -6.48
N LEU A 317 -7.27 6.83 -5.56
CA LEU A 317 -7.35 7.83 -4.51
C LEU A 317 -6.26 7.61 -3.46
N MET A 318 -5.58 8.68 -3.05
CA MET A 318 -4.53 8.66 -2.03
C MET A 318 -5.03 9.27 -0.71
N GLN A 319 -4.84 8.55 0.39
CA GLN A 319 -4.91 9.13 1.74
C GLN A 319 -3.62 8.86 2.51
N MET A 320 -3.10 9.87 3.19
CA MET A 320 -1.97 9.74 4.10
C MET A 320 -2.47 9.43 5.51
N ARG A 321 -1.87 8.43 6.16
CA ARG A 321 -2.11 8.10 7.57
C ARG A 321 -1.42 9.13 8.46
N ASN A 322 -2.06 9.55 9.55
CA ASN A 322 -1.42 10.38 10.56
C ASN A 322 -0.31 9.57 11.26
N PRO A 323 0.98 9.97 11.23
CA PRO A 323 2.06 9.16 11.83
C PRO A 323 1.93 9.03 13.36
N THR A 324 1.21 9.95 14.01
CA THR A 324 0.88 9.88 15.44
C THR A 324 -0.23 8.87 15.77
N LEU A 325 -0.79 8.19 14.77
CA LEU A 325 -1.70 7.06 14.96
C LEU A 325 -0.91 5.84 15.44
N ALA A 326 -1.13 5.43 16.68
CA ALA A 326 -0.64 4.16 17.21
C ALA A 326 -1.09 2.97 16.32
N PRO A 327 -0.39 1.82 16.35
CA PRO A 327 -0.95 0.57 15.83
C PRO A 327 -2.30 0.28 16.53
N THR A 328 -3.17 -0.45 15.86
CA THR A 328 -4.44 -0.89 16.46
C THR A 328 -4.21 -1.76 17.70
N GLY A 329 -5.17 -1.72 18.63
CA GLY A 329 -5.03 -2.22 20.01
C GLY A 329 -4.90 -3.74 20.16
N PRO A 330 -4.84 -4.26 21.42
CA PRO A 330 -4.28 -5.57 21.75
C PRO A 330 -4.83 -6.81 21.01
N GLU A 331 -6.06 -6.75 20.50
CA GLU A 331 -6.74 -7.88 19.82
C GLU A 331 -6.76 -7.73 18.28
N ALA A 332 -6.27 -6.61 17.75
CA ALA A 332 -6.18 -6.36 16.32
C ALA A 332 -4.73 -6.62 15.83
N PRO A 333 -4.55 -7.13 14.59
CA PRO A 333 -3.24 -7.11 13.95
C PRO A 333 -2.66 -5.68 13.96
N PRO A 334 -1.35 -5.50 14.24
CA PRO A 334 -0.74 -4.17 14.32
C PRO A 334 -0.77 -3.47 12.95
N ALA A 335 -1.75 -2.59 12.76
CA ALA A 335 -1.97 -1.90 11.48
C ALA A 335 -1.04 -0.67 11.34
N GLY A 336 0.00 -0.84 10.52
CA GLY A 336 0.96 0.20 10.16
C GLY A 336 2.37 -0.07 10.67
N LEU A 337 3.27 0.86 10.42
CA LEU A 337 4.68 0.78 10.79
C LEU A 337 4.91 0.87 12.30
N PRO A 338 5.98 0.23 12.82
CA PRO A 338 6.60 0.58 14.11
C PRO A 338 6.88 2.09 14.21
N GLU A 339 6.77 2.65 15.42
CA GLU A 339 6.85 4.10 15.64
C GLU A 339 8.20 4.71 15.25
N ASP A 340 9.29 3.96 15.45
CA ASP A 340 10.66 4.31 15.04
C ASP A 340 10.85 4.43 13.51
N LYS A 341 9.90 3.89 12.72
CA LYS A 341 9.98 3.83 11.26
C LYS A 341 8.97 4.73 10.54
N ARG A 342 8.14 5.48 11.26
CA ARG A 342 7.16 6.38 10.66
C ARG A 342 7.79 7.71 10.23
N ALA A 343 7.20 8.30 9.21
CA ALA A 343 7.46 9.68 8.81
C ALA A 343 7.29 10.65 9.99
N ILE A 344 8.33 11.41 10.29
CA ILE A 344 8.26 12.47 11.30
C ILE A 344 7.86 13.77 10.59
N LEU A 345 6.75 14.37 11.02
CA LEU A 345 6.27 15.66 10.54
C LEU A 345 6.57 16.76 11.56
N THR A 346 6.65 18.00 11.10
CA THR A 346 6.61 19.18 11.96
C THR A 346 5.24 19.33 12.64
N LYS A 347 5.16 20.20 13.65
CA LYS A 347 3.89 20.51 14.32
C LYS A 347 2.88 21.15 13.37
N ASP A 348 3.38 21.95 12.44
CA ASP A 348 2.56 22.78 11.57
C ASP A 348 2.01 21.93 10.42
N GLU A 349 2.84 21.09 9.78
CA GLU A 349 2.37 20.05 8.83
C GLU A 349 1.29 19.13 9.45
N LEU A 350 1.45 18.73 10.72
CA LEU A 350 0.43 17.97 11.45
C LEU A 350 -0.84 18.78 11.69
N GLN A 351 -0.71 20.04 12.08
CA GLN A 351 -1.84 20.92 12.42
C GLN A 351 -2.67 21.30 11.19
N GLU A 352 -2.02 21.55 10.05
CA GLU A 352 -2.66 21.93 8.79
C GLU A 352 -3.37 20.74 8.13
N ASN A 353 -2.64 19.63 7.93
CA ASN A 353 -3.16 18.49 7.16
C ASN A 353 -4.11 17.61 7.99
N PHE A 354 -3.77 17.36 9.26
CA PHE A 354 -4.51 16.44 10.12
C PHE A 354 -5.34 17.14 11.21
N GLY A 355 -5.13 18.43 11.48
CA GLY A 355 -5.67 19.05 12.69
C GLY A 355 -4.90 18.69 13.96
N GLY A 356 -3.67 18.19 13.84
CA GLY A 356 -2.76 17.84 14.92
C GLY A 356 -2.62 16.33 15.17
N ASN A 357 -2.10 15.97 16.35
CA ASN A 357 -1.93 14.58 16.77
C ASN A 357 -3.30 13.89 16.97
N VAL A 358 -3.39 12.59 16.67
CA VAL A 358 -4.63 11.80 16.92
C VAL A 358 -5.06 11.85 18.39
N SER A 359 -4.10 11.80 19.33
CA SER A 359 -4.36 11.94 20.77
C SER A 359 -4.88 13.32 21.19
N LYS A 360 -4.88 14.31 20.30
CA LYS A 360 -5.36 15.68 20.50
C LYS A 360 -6.52 16.06 19.58
N LYS A 361 -7.34 15.06 19.18
CA LYS A 361 -8.48 15.17 18.24
C LYS A 361 -8.09 15.37 16.77
N GLY A 362 -6.83 15.22 16.41
CA GLY A 362 -6.40 15.19 15.01
C GLY A 362 -7.00 14.02 14.25
N LYS A 363 -7.26 14.22 12.95
CA LYS A 363 -7.77 13.21 12.03
C LYS A 363 -6.78 12.04 11.92
N ARG A 364 -7.31 10.82 11.78
CA ARG A 364 -6.50 9.60 11.56
C ARG A 364 -5.86 9.55 10.17
N TYR A 365 -6.47 10.23 9.20
CA TYR A 365 -6.03 10.32 7.80
C TYR A 365 -6.20 11.76 7.28
N ALA A 366 -5.38 12.12 6.31
CA ALA A 366 -5.47 13.35 5.52
C ALA A 366 -5.26 13.04 4.04
N ARG A 367 -5.35 14.05 3.18
CA ARG A 367 -5.01 13.94 1.75
C ARG A 367 -3.62 14.55 1.56
N PRO A 368 -2.70 13.91 0.81
CA PRO A 368 -1.43 14.53 0.46
C PRO A 368 -1.65 15.51 -0.70
N GLU A 369 -2.33 16.64 -0.45
CA GLU A 369 -2.54 17.69 -1.45
C GLU A 369 -1.19 18.32 -1.86
N GLU A 370 -0.30 18.54 -0.88
CA GLU A 370 1.09 18.95 -1.10
C GLU A 370 2.00 17.74 -1.40
N PRO A 371 2.69 17.66 -2.58
CA PRO A 371 3.57 16.54 -2.90
C PRO A 371 4.75 16.37 -1.92
N SER A 372 5.17 17.46 -1.26
CA SER A 372 6.21 17.48 -0.24
C SER A 372 5.86 16.65 1.01
N LEU A 373 4.59 16.29 1.22
CA LEU A 373 4.18 15.35 2.27
C LEU A 373 4.68 13.91 2.00
N LEU A 374 4.95 13.57 0.74
CA LEU A 374 5.48 12.26 0.34
C LEU A 374 7.02 12.19 0.37
N ASP A 375 7.71 13.32 0.49
CA ASP A 375 9.19 13.40 0.40
C ASP A 375 9.92 12.92 1.67
N ARG A 376 9.37 11.98 2.43
CA ARG A 376 10.09 11.35 3.57
C ARG A 376 9.78 9.85 3.66
N SER A 377 10.79 9.04 4.00
CA SER A 377 10.58 7.61 4.24
C SER A 377 9.67 7.40 5.46
N GLY A 378 8.94 6.29 5.49
CA GLY A 378 7.98 5.97 6.55
C GLY A 378 6.62 6.65 6.40
N VAL A 379 6.34 7.31 5.26
CA VAL A 379 4.99 7.82 4.96
C VAL A 379 4.07 6.63 4.66
N GLU A 380 3.07 6.44 5.51
CA GLU A 380 2.08 5.38 5.38
C GLU A 380 0.85 5.90 4.61
N LEU A 381 0.43 5.15 3.59
CA LEU A 381 -0.61 5.54 2.64
C LEU A 381 -1.74 4.50 2.59
N LEU A 382 -2.95 4.94 2.27
CA LEU A 382 -4.00 4.10 1.69
C LEU A 382 -4.15 4.49 0.22
N LEU A 383 -4.02 3.50 -0.67
CA LEU A 383 -4.38 3.59 -2.08
C LEU A 383 -5.76 2.94 -2.24
N ILE A 384 -6.74 3.69 -2.75
CA ILE A 384 -8.15 3.29 -2.79
C ILE A 384 -8.64 3.36 -4.24
N LYS A 385 -9.20 2.26 -4.78
CA LYS A 385 -9.90 2.24 -6.07
C LYS A 385 -11.35 1.86 -5.86
N ARG A 386 -12.29 2.65 -6.39
CA ARG A 386 -13.73 2.32 -6.45
C ARG A 386 -14.02 1.47 -7.70
N GLU A 387 -15.06 0.66 -7.64
CA GLU A 387 -15.53 -0.19 -8.74
C GLU A 387 -15.92 0.64 -9.97
N GLN A 388 -16.84 1.59 -9.80
CA GLN A 388 -17.34 2.46 -10.88
C GLN A 388 -16.55 3.78 -11.00
N GLN A 389 -15.29 3.83 -10.55
CA GLN A 389 -14.57 5.10 -10.35
C GLN A 389 -14.43 5.93 -11.63
N GLU A 390 -14.06 5.30 -12.74
CA GLU A 390 -13.89 5.99 -14.02
C GLU A 390 -15.23 6.43 -14.65
N ASP A 391 -16.35 5.80 -14.27
CA ASP A 391 -17.72 6.17 -14.68
C ASP A 391 -18.34 7.25 -13.77
N ASP A 392 -18.03 7.23 -12.46
CA ASP A 392 -18.41 8.20 -11.42
C ASP A 392 -17.83 9.63 -11.66
N GLY A 393 -17.06 9.83 -12.72
CA GLY A 393 -16.34 11.07 -12.99
C GLY A 393 -15.13 11.26 -12.09
N LEU A 394 -14.35 10.19 -11.90
CA LEU A 394 -13.11 10.15 -11.11
C LEU A 394 -11.95 9.52 -11.89
N LYS A 395 -11.85 9.84 -13.19
CA LYS A 395 -10.66 9.52 -14.03
C LYS A 395 -9.37 10.15 -13.45
N GLY A 396 -9.52 11.12 -12.54
CA GLY A 396 -8.43 11.67 -11.74
C GLY A 396 -7.63 12.76 -12.45
N LEU A 397 -8.06 13.19 -13.63
CA LEU A 397 -7.46 14.24 -14.45
C LEU A 397 -8.57 14.91 -15.26
N GLY A 398 -8.36 16.16 -15.66
CA GLY A 398 -9.19 16.76 -16.70
C GLY A 398 -9.02 16.07 -18.06
N ASP A 399 -9.91 16.34 -19.00
CA ASP A 399 -9.96 15.59 -20.26
C ASP A 399 -8.70 15.84 -21.14
N GLU A 400 -8.18 17.07 -21.20
CA GLU A 400 -6.94 17.38 -21.95
C GLU A 400 -5.70 16.77 -21.28
N GLN A 401 -5.67 16.74 -19.94
CA GLN A 401 -4.64 16.07 -19.15
C GLN A 401 -4.67 14.55 -19.34
N SER A 402 -5.86 13.94 -19.33
CA SER A 402 -6.03 12.50 -19.55
C SER A 402 -5.54 12.08 -20.94
N GLU A 403 -5.95 12.80 -21.99
CA GLU A 403 -5.44 12.61 -23.36
C GLU A 403 -3.91 12.77 -23.45
N ALA A 404 -3.33 13.76 -22.75
CA ALA A 404 -1.90 13.99 -22.75
C ALA A 404 -1.11 12.86 -22.07
N LEU A 405 -1.63 12.28 -20.97
CA LEU A 405 -1.00 11.16 -20.28
C LEU A 405 -1.00 9.90 -21.15
N ALA A 406 -2.16 9.57 -21.73
CA ALA A 406 -2.31 8.43 -22.63
C ALA A 406 -1.44 8.57 -23.89
N LYS A 407 -1.38 9.78 -24.46
CA LYS A 407 -0.51 10.06 -25.61
C LYS A 407 0.97 9.88 -25.28
N LEU A 408 1.45 10.36 -24.13
CA LEU A 408 2.86 10.17 -23.74
C LEU A 408 3.21 8.68 -23.57
N ALA A 409 2.31 7.91 -22.95
CA ALA A 409 2.51 6.48 -22.75
C ALA A 409 2.54 5.72 -24.09
N LYS A 410 1.59 5.97 -24.99
CA LYS A 410 1.59 5.41 -26.35
C LYS A 410 2.82 5.85 -27.15
N GLU A 411 3.22 7.12 -27.05
CA GLU A 411 4.41 7.60 -27.74
C GLU A 411 5.72 6.92 -27.26
N ASP A 412 5.74 6.31 -26.07
CA ASP A 412 6.87 5.51 -25.59
C ASP A 412 6.74 4.02 -25.92
N SER A 413 5.53 3.43 -25.89
CA SER A 413 5.31 2.03 -26.32
C SER A 413 5.66 1.81 -27.80
N GLU A 414 5.65 2.88 -28.60
CA GLU A 414 6.07 2.89 -30.02
C GLU A 414 7.58 3.09 -30.22
N LYS A 415 8.36 3.47 -29.19
CA LYS A 415 9.70 4.06 -29.37
C LYS A 415 10.79 3.61 -28.39
N LEU A 416 10.43 3.07 -27.23
CA LEU A 416 11.39 2.54 -26.26
C LEU A 416 11.48 1.02 -26.40
N SER A 417 12.64 0.48 -26.04
CA SER A 417 12.82 -0.94 -25.75
C SER A 417 13.02 -1.14 -24.25
N ASP A 418 12.81 -2.33 -23.75
CA ASP A 418 13.00 -2.65 -22.32
C ASP A 418 14.46 -2.42 -21.89
N ASP A 419 15.39 -2.69 -22.81
CA ASP A 419 16.82 -2.41 -22.65
C ASP A 419 17.12 -0.89 -22.58
N ALA A 420 16.20 -0.01 -23.01
CA ALA A 420 16.25 1.43 -22.75
C ALA A 420 15.56 1.79 -21.41
N ILE A 421 14.45 1.14 -21.06
CA ILE A 421 13.73 1.31 -19.78
C ILE A 421 14.65 1.01 -18.59
N LEU A 422 15.40 -0.10 -18.64
CA LEU A 422 16.39 -0.41 -17.60
C LEU A 422 17.46 0.69 -17.47
N LYS A 423 17.89 1.29 -18.59
CA LYS A 423 18.89 2.37 -18.62
C LYS A 423 18.34 3.72 -18.09
N GLU A 424 17.03 3.98 -18.20
CA GLU A 424 16.38 5.09 -17.47
C GLU A 424 16.66 4.95 -15.96
N LEU A 425 16.52 3.73 -15.44
CA LEU A 425 16.63 3.39 -14.01
C LEU A 425 18.02 2.97 -13.53
N LYS A 426 19.06 3.01 -14.37
CA LYS A 426 20.43 2.56 -14.05
C LYS A 426 20.56 1.05 -13.77
N LEU A 427 19.58 0.26 -14.25
CA LEU A 427 19.59 -1.20 -14.27
C LEU A 427 20.21 -1.72 -15.58
N SER A 428 20.51 -3.01 -15.64
CA SER A 428 20.96 -3.70 -16.86
C SER A 428 20.29 -5.06 -17.00
N SER A 429 20.08 -5.48 -18.25
CA SER A 429 19.47 -6.76 -18.65
C SER A 429 20.34 -7.99 -18.32
N LYS A 430 21.52 -7.80 -17.72
CA LYS A 430 22.36 -8.86 -17.12
C LYS A 430 22.04 -9.12 -15.65
N ASP A 431 21.46 -8.13 -14.98
CA ASP A 431 21.28 -8.08 -13.52
C ASP A 431 19.80 -8.18 -13.11
N VAL A 432 18.90 -8.05 -14.11
CA VAL A 432 17.44 -8.01 -13.98
C VAL A 432 16.82 -8.80 -15.12
N GLU A 433 16.00 -9.79 -14.77
CA GLU A 433 15.20 -10.56 -15.73
C GLU A 433 14.05 -9.68 -16.26
N VAL A 434 13.97 -9.53 -17.58
CA VAL A 434 13.14 -8.51 -18.24
C VAL A 434 11.74 -9.02 -18.59
N ASP A 435 11.61 -10.31 -18.90
CA ASP A 435 10.45 -10.93 -19.55
C ASP A 435 9.13 -10.81 -18.75
N ALA A 436 9.22 -10.42 -17.48
CA ALA A 436 8.11 -10.02 -16.62
C ALA A 436 7.40 -8.73 -17.09
N LEU A 437 8.06 -7.90 -17.92
CA LEU A 437 7.44 -6.81 -18.66
C LEU A 437 6.63 -7.28 -19.88
N SER A 438 6.86 -8.50 -20.40
CA SER A 438 6.09 -9.08 -21.51
C SER A 438 4.89 -9.94 -21.08
N GLY A 439 4.56 -9.94 -19.78
CA GLY A 439 3.29 -10.45 -19.25
C GLY A 439 3.38 -11.70 -18.37
N ASP A 440 4.45 -12.49 -18.54
CA ASP A 440 4.54 -13.83 -17.98
C ASP A 440 5.35 -13.92 -16.68
N TRP A 441 4.95 -14.86 -15.81
CA TRP A 441 5.67 -15.20 -14.59
C TRP A 441 6.97 -15.95 -14.93
N ILE A 442 8.10 -15.49 -14.36
CA ILE A 442 9.43 -16.13 -14.51
C ILE A 442 9.77 -16.99 -13.29
#